data_AF-A0A2E9BUG6-F1
#
_entry.id   AF-A0A2E9BUG6-F1
#
_cell.length_a   1.000
_cell.length_b   1.000
_cell.length_c   1.000
_cell.angle_alpha   90.00
_cell.angle_beta   90.00
_cell.angle_gamma   90.00
#
_symmetry.space_group_name_H-M   'P 1'
#
loop_
_entity.id
_entity.type
_entity.pdbx_description
1 polymer ?
#
loop_
_entity_poly.entity_id
_entity_poly.type
_entity_poly.pdbx_seq_one_letter_code
_entity_poly.pdbx_strand_id
1 'polypeptide(L)' 'MSFEERIDLWEHAFICRAEPDGSGRYLARLDYAGGPAFIADELPADDLGHGSAEEALRQAQLQAMRWVHDRTGDAQGHF' A
#
# COMPACT_ATOMS: atom_id res chain seq x y z
N MET A 1 16.36 9.45 -4.08
CA MET A 1 15.64 8.64 -5.08
C MET A 1 14.40 8.14 -4.39
N SER A 2 13.23 8.56 -4.83
CA SER A 2 11.96 8.04 -4.31
C SER A 2 11.58 6.85 -5.20
N PHE A 3 11.28 5.71 -4.60
CA PHE A 3 10.92 4.51 -5.35
C PHE A 3 9.40 4.43 -5.37
N GLU A 4 8.83 4.46 -6.56
CA GLU A 4 7.39 4.41 -6.78
C GLU A 4 7.10 3.32 -7.80
N GLU A 5 6.17 2.42 -7.48
CA GLU A 5 5.70 1.37 -8.36
C GLU A 5 4.19 1.29 -8.32
N ARG A 6 3.57 1.29 -9.49
CA ARG A 6 2.13 1.05 -9.62
C ARG A 6 1.88 -0.45 -9.74
N ILE A 7 0.92 -0.93 -8.97
CA ILE A 7 0.40 -2.30 -9.06
C ILE A 7 -1.10 -2.25 -9.33
N ASP A 8 -1.56 -3.15 -10.18
CA ASP A 8 -2.97 -3.33 -10.51
C ASP A 8 -3.43 -4.67 -9.93
N LEU A 9 -4.36 -4.62 -8.98
CA LEU A 9 -4.93 -5.73 -8.24
C LEU A 9 -6.44 -5.80 -8.54
N TRP A 10 -6.81 -6.65 -9.48
CA TRP A 10 -8.20 -6.80 -9.93
C TRP A 10 -8.75 -5.47 -10.48
N GLU A 11 -9.85 -4.95 -9.92
CA GLU A 11 -10.44 -3.66 -10.29
C GLU A 11 -9.80 -2.48 -9.53
N HIS A 12 -8.80 -2.74 -8.71
CA HIS A 12 -8.16 -1.78 -7.82
C HIS A 12 -6.73 -1.50 -8.28
N ALA A 13 -6.37 -0.22 -8.45
CA ALA A 13 -5.00 0.18 -8.77
C ALA A 13 -4.39 0.92 -7.58
N PHE A 14 -3.13 0.63 -7.27
CA PHE A 14 -2.39 1.26 -6.18
C PHE A 14 -1.03 1.75 -6.65
N ILE A 15 -0.58 2.84 -6.06
CA ILE A 15 0.77 3.37 -6.20
C ILE A 15 1.49 3.10 -4.87
N CYS A 16 2.45 2.19 -4.92
CA CYS A 16 3.33 1.86 -3.81
C CYS A 16 4.53 2.79 -3.83
N ARG A 17 4.80 3.46 -2.72
CA ARG A 17 5.89 4.41 -2.58
C ARG A 17 6.79 4.06 -1.39
N ALA A 18 8.09 4.23 -1.58
CA ALA A 18 9.06 4.25 -0.50
C ALA A 18 9.53 5.70 -0.29
N GLU A 19 9.12 6.30 0.82
CA GLU A 19 9.49 7.66 1.19
C GLU A 19 10.61 7.65 2.23
N PRO A 20 11.73 8.36 2.01
CA PRO A 20 12.76 8.49 3.05
C PRO A 20 12.23 9.33 4.22
N ASP A 21 12.41 8.84 5.44
CA ASP A 21 11.92 9.50 6.67
C ASP A 21 12.90 10.57 7.23
N GLY A 22 14.04 10.76 6.56
CA GLY A 22 15.11 11.66 7.02
C GLY A 22 16.03 11.07 8.09
N SER A 23 15.69 9.92 8.69
CA SER A 23 16.55 9.19 9.63
C SER A 23 17.45 8.15 8.93
N GLY A 24 17.33 8.03 7.60
CA GLY A 24 18.00 7.01 6.79
C GLY A 24 17.16 5.74 6.60
N ARG A 25 15.89 5.78 7.01
CA ARG A 25 14.91 4.71 6.80
C ARG A 25 13.92 5.12 5.71
N TYR A 26 13.13 4.14 5.27
CA TYR A 26 12.09 4.33 4.27
C TYR A 26 10.74 3.91 4.83
N LEU A 27 9.74 4.77 4.70
CA LEU A 27 8.35 4.49 5.05
C LEU A 27 7.64 3.90 3.85
N ALA A 28 6.80 2.90 4.09
CA ALA A 28 5.94 2.34 3.06
C ALA A 28 4.67 3.19 2.97
N ARG A 29 4.47 3.80 1.81
CA ARG A 29 3.29 4.59 1.48
C ARG A 29 2.50 3.88 0.40
N LEU A 30 1.18 3.95 0.55
CA LEU A 30 0.24 3.39 -0.39
C LEU A 30 -0.75 4.47 -0.77
N ASP A 31 -0.94 4.65 -2.07
CA ASP A 31 -1.92 5.56 -2.62
C ASP A 31 -2.86 4.81 -3.56
N TYR A 32 -4.15 5.11 -3.49
CA TYR A 32 -5.14 4.50 -4.36
C TYR A 32 -5.22 5.25 -5.69
N ALA A 33 -4.97 4.56 -6.80
CA ALA A 33 -4.85 5.14 -8.14
C ALA A 33 -6.11 4.94 -9.02
N GLY A 34 -7.15 4.30 -8.51
CA GLY A 34 -8.24 3.75 -9.32
C GLY A 34 -9.68 4.14 -8.97
N GLY A 35 -9.94 5.06 -8.03
CA GLY A 35 -11.33 5.35 -7.66
C GLY A 35 -11.52 6.47 -6.64
N PRO A 36 -12.70 6.53 -5.99
CA PRO A 36 -13.11 7.69 -5.20
C PRO A 36 -12.16 7.94 -4.03
N ALA A 37 -11.84 9.21 -3.78
CA ALA A 37 -10.87 9.66 -2.77
C ALA A 37 -11.14 9.12 -1.34
N PHE A 38 -12.39 8.73 -1.04
CA PHE A 38 -12.77 8.07 0.22
C PHE A 38 -11.98 6.77 0.48
N ILE A 39 -11.62 6.02 -0.56
CA ILE A 39 -10.84 4.78 -0.45
C ILE A 39 -9.42 5.05 0.07
N ALA A 40 -8.86 6.23 -0.24
CA ALA A 40 -7.49 6.59 0.15
C ALA A 40 -7.35 6.82 1.66
N ASP A 41 -8.42 7.26 2.33
CA ASP A 41 -8.43 7.50 3.78
C ASP A 41 -8.39 6.18 4.59
N GLU A 42 -8.83 5.07 3.98
CA GLU A 42 -8.84 3.74 4.60
C GLU A 42 -7.56 2.93 4.32
N LEU A 43 -6.57 3.51 3.62
CA LEU A 43 -5.33 2.80 3.33
C LEU A 43 -4.46 2.69 4.59
N PRO A 44 -3.90 1.51 4.87
CA PRO A 44 -2.98 1.37 5.99
C PRO A 44 -1.73 2.24 5.76
N ALA A 45 -1.42 3.09 6.72
CA ALA A 45 -0.14 3.77 6.78
C ALA A 45 0.88 2.88 7.50
N ASP A 46 2.08 2.74 6.93
CA ASP A 46 3.19 2.09 7.62
C ASP A 46 4.10 3.15 8.25
N ASP A 47 3.97 3.33 9.56
CA ASP A 47 4.87 4.20 10.34
C ASP A 47 6.17 3.48 10.73
N LEU A 48 6.35 2.23 10.30
CA LEU A 48 7.57 1.47 10.56
C LEU A 48 8.64 1.85 9.51
N GLY A 49 9.70 2.53 9.94
CA GLY A 49 10.83 2.82 9.06
C GLY A 49 11.61 1.55 8.70
N HIS A 50 11.69 1.24 7.40
CA HIS A 50 12.43 0.11 6.83
C HIS A 50 13.87 0.47 6.48
N GLY A 51 14.76 -0.52 6.51
CA GLY A 51 16.20 -0.30 6.25
C GLY A 51 16.55 -0.02 4.79
N SER A 52 15.62 -0.23 3.85
CA SER A 52 15.83 0.01 2.42
C SER A 52 14.54 0.40 1.71
N ALA A 53 14.68 1.08 0.58
CA ALA A 53 13.53 1.46 -0.24
C ALA A 53 12.82 0.25 -0.85
N GLU A 54 13.55 -0.79 -1.24
CA GLU A 54 12.97 -2.04 -1.78
C GLU A 54 12.12 -2.77 -0.74
N GLU A 55 12.56 -2.75 0.53
CA GLU A 55 11.78 -3.34 1.62
C GLU A 55 10.50 -2.57 1.89
N ALA A 56 10.59 -1.23 1.98
CA ALA A 56 9.41 -0.37 2.11
C ALA A 56 8.43 -0.56 0.93
N LEU A 57 8.94 -0.66 -0.30
CA LEU A 57 8.11 -0.91 -1.49
C LEU A 57 7.39 -2.27 -1.39
N ARG A 58 8.11 -3.33 -0.99
CA ARG A 58 7.50 -4.65 -0.78
C ARG A 58 6.41 -4.61 0.31
N GLN A 59 6.62 -3.86 1.38
CA GLN A 59 5.60 -3.69 2.42
C GLN A 59 4.35 -2.98 1.88
N ALA A 60 4.52 -1.89 1.13
CA ALA A 60 3.40 -1.19 0.49
C ALA A 60 2.60 -2.12 -0.44
N GLN A 61 3.28 -2.98 -1.21
CA GLN A 61 2.63 -3.98 -2.07
C GLN A 61 1.85 -5.03 -1.26
N LEU A 62 2.44 -5.56 -0.19
CA LEU A 62 1.78 -6.54 0.68
C LEU A 62 0.53 -5.94 1.36
N GLN A 63 0.61 -4.68 1.76
CA GLN A 63 -0.53 -3.93 2.32
C GLN A 63 -1.65 -3.77 1.29
N ALA A 64 -1.33 -3.42 0.05
CA ALA A 64 -2.30 -3.32 -1.03
C ALA A 64 -2.99 -4.66 -1.29
N MET A 65 -2.22 -5.75 -1.39
CA MET A 65 -2.75 -7.09 -1.55
C MET A 65 -3.66 -7.49 -0.39
N ARG A 66 -3.24 -7.20 0.84
CA ARG A 66 -4.05 -7.45 2.05
C ARG A 66 -5.35 -6.66 2.03
N TRP A 67 -5.30 -5.38 1.66
CA TRP A 67 -6.46 -4.49 1.58
C TRP A 67 -7.49 -5.00 0.57
N VAL A 68 -7.03 -5.42 -0.61
CA VAL A 68 -7.91 -6.01 -1.65
C VAL A 68 -8.46 -7.34 -1.15
N HIS A 69 -7.62 -8.19 -0.56
CA HIS A 69 -8.05 -9.48 -0.01
C HIS A 69 -9.11 -9.32 1.09
N ASP A 70 -9.00 -8.32 1.97
CA ASP A 70 -9.98 -8.04 3.01
C ASP A 70 -11.37 -7.72 2.39
N ARG A 71 -11.40 -6.85 1.39
CA ARG A 71 -12.64 -6.41 0.72
C ARG A 71 -13.23 -7.42 -0.27
N THR A 72 -12.39 -8.22 -0.91
CA THR A 72 -12.81 -9.28 -1.84
C THR A 72 -13.08 -10.61 -1.14
N GLY A 73 -12.47 -10.82 0.04
CA GLY A 73 -12.57 -12.05 0.83
C GLY A 73 -13.76 -12.10 1.77
N ASP A 74 -14.35 -10.95 2.15
CA ASP A 74 -15.54 -10.91 3.01
C ASP A 74 -16.82 -11.41 2.31
N ALA A 75 -16.80 -11.63 0.99
CA ALA A 75 -17.92 -12.19 0.22
C ALA A 75 -18.28 -13.66 0.55
N GLN A 76 -17.59 -14.33 1.49
CA GLN A 76 -17.91 -15.70 1.92
C GLN A 76 -18.11 -15.87 3.44
N GLY A 77 -18.37 -14.77 4.16
CA GLY A 77 -18.40 -14.75 5.62
C GLY A 77 -19.74 -14.40 6.29
N HIS A 78 -20.89 -14.45 5.60
CA HIS A 78 -22.19 -14.39 6.31
C HIS A 78 -22.56 -15.79 6.84
N PHE A 79 -22.40 -15.99 8.15
CA PHE A 79 -23.11 -17.02 8.91
C PHE A 79 -24.57 -16.61 9.15
#